data_AF-A0A6V7IHJ4-F1
#
_entry.id   AF-A0A6V7IHJ4-F1
#
_cell.length_a   1.000
_cell.length_b   1.000
_cell.length_c   1.000
_cell.angle_alpha   90.00
_cell.angle_beta   90.00
_cell.angle_gamma   90.00
#
_symmetry.space_group_name_H-M   'P 1'
#
loop_
_entity.id
_entity.type
_entity.pdbx_description
1 polymer ?
#
loop_
_entity_poly.entity_id
_entity_poly.type
_entity_poly.pdbx_seq_one_letter_code
_entity_poly.pdbx_strand_id
1 'polypeptide(L)'
;WHSVLAGVQDNPEIQKSFTWDRVPDTGLKLNVLMFGFDSLSRNTFIRKLPKTYNYMKQNLNTQVLEGYNIIGDGTPQALIPILTGKIELELPETRKRMGTKAHHVDVYPLIWKEYKDNG
;
A
#
# COMPACT_ATOMS: atom_id res chain seq x y z
N TRP A 1 -21.60 4.72 -15.12
CA TRP A 1 -20.32 5.01 -15.80
C TRP A 1 -19.26 4.15 -15.14
N HIS A 2 -18.62 3.23 -15.87
CA HIS A 2 -17.45 2.50 -15.38
C HIS A 2 -16.28 2.87 -16.28
N SER A 3 -15.28 3.52 -15.70
CA SER A 3 -14.02 3.85 -16.35
C SER A 3 -12.90 3.24 -15.52
N VAL A 4 -12.14 2.33 -16.12
CA VAL A 4 -10.89 1.81 -15.57
C VAL A 4 -9.78 2.50 -16.34
N LEU A 5 -8.99 3.31 -15.64
CA LEU A 5 -7.81 3.96 -16.21
C LEU A 5 -6.59 3.22 -15.68
N ALA A 6 -5.87 2.55 -16.59
CA ALA A 6 -4.60 1.91 -16.29
C ALA A 6 -3.51 2.64 -17.08
N GLY A 7 -2.51 3.17 -16.37
CA GLY A 7 -1.30 3.73 -16.97
C GLY A 7 -0.13 2.79 -16.68
N VAL A 8 0.58 2.38 -17.72
CA VAL A 8 1.87 1.69 -17.58
C VAL A 8 2.92 2.63 -18.14
N GLN A 9 3.86 3.04 -17.30
CA GLN A 9 5.02 3.78 -17.74
C GLN A 9 6.19 2.82 -17.83
N ASP A 10 6.64 2.55 -19.05
CA ASP A 10 7.88 1.83 -19.31
C ASP A 10 8.99 2.86 -19.54
N ASN A 11 9.95 2.93 -18.61
CA ASN A 11 11.10 3.82 -18.70
C ASN A 11 12.39 3.01 -18.51
N PRO A 12 13.07 2.66 -19.61
CA PRO A 12 14.28 1.84 -19.58
C PRO A 12 15.42 2.46 -18.75
N GLU A 13 15.53 3.79 -18.71
CA GLU A 13 16.57 4.46 -17.93
C GLU A 13 16.33 4.30 -16.42
N ILE A 14 15.06 4.30 -16.00
CA ILE A 14 14.69 4.04 -14.60
C ILE A 14 14.96 2.58 -14.24
N GLN A 15 14.67 1.63 -15.13
CA GLN A 15 14.92 0.20 -14.89
C GLN A 15 16.41 -0.11 -14.68
N LYS A 16 17.32 0.57 -15.39
CA LYS A 16 18.77 0.45 -15.15
C LYS A 16 19.19 0.91 -13.75
N SER A 17 18.39 1.75 -13.10
CA SER A 17 18.69 2.25 -11.75
C SER A 17 18.18 1.36 -10.61
N PHE A 18 17.30 0.40 -10.91
CA PHE A 18 16.70 -0.51 -9.92
C PHE A 18 17.05 -1.97 -10.28
N THR A 19 18.34 -2.31 -10.18
CA THR A 19 18.83 -3.68 -10.40
C THR A 19 19.10 -4.39 -9.09
N TRP A 20 19.02 -5.73 -9.10
CA TRP A 20 19.30 -6.57 -7.94
C TRP A 20 20.71 -6.44 -7.38
N ASP A 21 21.65 -5.88 -8.15
CA ASP A 21 23.03 -5.60 -7.72
C ASP A 21 23.09 -4.47 -6.68
N ARG A 22 22.05 -3.62 -6.60
CA ARG A 22 21.95 -2.53 -5.63
C ARG A 22 21.28 -2.95 -4.33
N VAL A 23 20.63 -4.11 -4.31
CA VAL A 23 20.04 -4.68 -3.10
C VAL A 23 21.15 -5.35 -2.29
N PRO A 24 21.37 -4.97 -1.02
CA PRO A 24 22.38 -5.60 -0.16
C PRO A 24 22.22 -7.12 -0.10
N ASP A 25 23.31 -7.84 0.14
CA ASP A 25 23.27 -9.31 0.27
C ASP A 25 22.44 -9.79 1.46
N THR A 26 22.21 -8.93 2.45
CA THR A 26 21.29 -9.16 3.56
C THR A 26 19.82 -8.96 3.19
N GLY A 27 19.53 -8.41 2.01
CA GLY A 27 18.19 -8.12 1.52
C GLY A 27 17.54 -9.31 0.81
N LEU A 28 16.20 -9.35 0.83
CA LEU A 28 15.42 -10.49 0.31
C LEU A 28 15.30 -10.52 -1.22
N LYS A 29 15.67 -9.44 -1.93
CA LYS A 29 15.55 -9.29 -3.39
C LYS A 29 14.14 -9.66 -3.91
N LEU A 30 13.12 -9.03 -3.32
CA LEU A 30 11.71 -9.28 -3.64
C LEU A 30 11.02 -8.02 -4.18
N ASN A 31 10.10 -8.23 -5.12
CA ASN A 31 9.15 -7.20 -5.52
C ASN A 31 7.89 -7.30 -4.66
N VAL A 32 7.34 -6.15 -4.26
CA VAL A 32 6.09 -6.08 -3.48
C VAL A 32 5.00 -5.44 -4.33
N LEU A 33 3.87 -6.13 -4.47
CA LEU A 33 2.66 -5.61 -5.10
C LEU A 33 1.54 -5.53 -4.08
N MET A 34 1.00 -4.33 -3.87
CA MET A 34 -0.09 -4.08 -2.93
C MET A 34 -1.39 -3.78 -3.67
N PHE A 35 -2.46 -4.52 -3.36
CA PHE A 35 -3.82 -4.24 -3.83
C PHE A 35 -4.65 -3.67 -2.68
N GLY A 36 -5.07 -2.41 -2.81
CA GLY A 36 -6.00 -1.77 -1.89
C GLY A 36 -7.42 -1.78 -2.46
N PHE A 37 -8.39 -2.22 -1.66
CA PHE A 37 -9.80 -2.09 -1.98
C PHE A 37 -10.46 -1.14 -0.98
N ASP A 38 -10.98 -0.02 -1.47
CA ASP A 38 -11.69 0.93 -0.62
C ASP A 38 -13.11 0.43 -0.31
N SER A 39 -13.57 0.67 0.92
CA SER A 39 -14.93 0.39 1.39
C SER A 39 -15.41 -1.08 1.22
N LEU A 40 -14.52 -2.08 1.38
CA LEU A 40 -14.88 -3.50 1.33
C LEU A 40 -14.64 -4.24 2.66
N SER A 41 -15.67 -4.93 3.16
CA SER A 41 -15.51 -5.89 4.25
C SER A 41 -14.95 -7.23 3.75
N ARG A 42 -14.31 -8.02 4.64
CA ARG A 42 -13.86 -9.39 4.35
C ARG A 42 -14.99 -10.27 3.80
N ASN A 43 -16.17 -10.21 4.42
CA ASN A 43 -17.32 -11.01 4.00
C ASN A 43 -17.82 -10.59 2.63
N THR A 44 -17.82 -9.29 2.34
CA THR A 44 -18.16 -8.77 1.02
C THR A 44 -17.16 -9.25 -0.04
N PHE A 45 -15.85 -9.19 0.25
CA PHE A 45 -14.81 -9.69 -0.66
C PHE A 45 -15.03 -11.17 -1.01
N ILE A 46 -15.24 -12.03 0.00
CA ILE A 46 -15.48 -13.47 -0.20
C ILE A 46 -16.74 -13.71 -1.04
N ARG A 47 -17.84 -12.99 -0.75
CA ARG A 47 -19.12 -13.18 -1.46
C ARG A 47 -19.12 -12.63 -2.89
N LYS A 48 -18.45 -11.51 -3.13
CA LYS A 48 -18.47 -10.82 -4.43
C LYS A 48 -17.34 -11.24 -5.35
N LEU A 49 -16.22 -11.71 -4.80
CA LEU A 49 -15.06 -12.19 -5.56
C LEU A 49 -14.70 -13.64 -5.18
N PRO A 50 -15.66 -14.60 -5.25
CA PRO A 50 -15.42 -15.97 -4.80
C PRO A 50 -14.35 -16.69 -5.62
N LYS A 51 -14.26 -16.40 -6.93
CA LYS A 51 -13.22 -16.96 -7.81
C LYS A 51 -11.82 -16.48 -7.40
N THR A 52 -11.67 -15.19 -7.13
CA THR A 52 -10.41 -14.60 -6.66
C THR A 52 -10.00 -15.18 -5.32
N TYR A 53 -10.93 -15.24 -4.36
CA TYR A 53 -10.64 -15.79 -3.03
C TYR A 53 -10.21 -17.26 -3.09
N ASN A 54 -10.89 -18.08 -3.90
CA ASN A 54 -10.51 -19.48 -4.09
C ASN A 54 -9.13 -19.61 -4.72
N TYR A 55 -8.82 -18.83 -5.75
CA TYR A 55 -7.50 -18.83 -6.38
C TYR A 55 -6.38 -18.44 -5.41
N MET A 56 -6.60 -17.41 -4.59
CA MET A 56 -5.64 -17.01 -3.55
C MET A 56 -5.37 -18.15 -2.56
N LYS A 57 -6.41 -18.82 -2.09
CA LYS A 57 -6.30 -19.91 -1.11
C LYS A 57 -5.70 -21.19 -1.68
N GLN A 58 -6.02 -21.54 -2.93
CA GLN A 58 -5.66 -22.83 -3.52
C GLN A 58 -4.39 -22.79 -4.37
N ASN A 59 -4.06 -21.63 -4.97
CA ASN A 59 -2.98 -21.54 -5.94
C ASN A 59 -1.82 -20.64 -5.49
N LEU A 60 -2.08 -19.60 -4.70
CA LEU A 60 -1.06 -18.62 -4.32
C LEU A 60 -0.45 -18.86 -2.93
N ASN A 61 -0.79 -19.96 -2.26
CA ASN A 61 -0.39 -20.25 -0.88
C ASN A 61 -0.60 -19.03 0.07
N THR A 62 -1.74 -18.35 -0.09
CA THR A 62 -1.99 -17.08 0.62
C THR A 62 -2.27 -17.32 2.09
N GLN A 63 -1.60 -16.55 2.96
CA GLN A 63 -1.95 -16.45 4.36
C GLN A 63 -3.06 -15.41 4.57
N VAL A 64 -4.18 -15.84 5.16
CA VAL A 64 -5.28 -14.92 5.52
C VAL A 64 -5.08 -14.48 6.97
N LEU A 65 -5.09 -13.16 7.20
CA LEU A 65 -5.01 -12.57 8.53
C LEU A 65 -6.42 -12.40 9.10
N GLU A 66 -6.90 -13.40 9.83
CA GLU A 66 -8.29 -13.42 10.33
C GLU A 66 -8.54 -12.46 11.50
N GLY A 67 -7.49 -12.07 12.22
CA GLY A 67 -7.54 -11.08 13.31
C GLY A 67 -7.17 -9.66 12.89
N TYR A 68 -7.03 -9.39 11.58
CA TYR A 68 -6.72 -8.05 11.10
C TYR A 68 -7.88 -7.08 11.37
N ASN A 69 -7.57 -5.92 11.96
CA ASN A 69 -8.52 -4.86 12.25
C ASN A 69 -8.02 -3.53 11.66
N ILE A 70 -8.98 -2.67 11.28
CA ILE A 70 -8.68 -1.29 10.88
C ILE A 70 -8.57 -0.42 12.13
N ILE A 71 -7.70 0.60 12.07
CA ILE A 71 -7.45 1.50 13.20
C ILE A 71 -8.44 2.67 13.23
N GLY A 72 -9.10 2.96 12.10
CA GLY A 72 -10.18 3.93 12.03
C GLY A 72 -11.10 3.69 10.83
N ASP A 73 -12.19 4.46 10.77
CA ASP A 73 -13.32 4.23 9.85
C ASP A 73 -13.11 4.81 8.44
N GLY A 74 -12.24 5.82 8.31
CA GLY A 74 -11.95 6.44 7.02
C GLY A 74 -10.73 5.85 6.33
N THR A 75 -10.68 6.00 5.00
CA THR A 75 -9.57 5.55 4.15
C THR A 75 -8.21 6.10 4.61
N PRO A 76 -8.06 7.40 4.96
CA PRO A 76 -6.81 7.91 5.52
C PRO A 76 -6.41 7.22 6.83
N GLN A 77 -7.36 7.03 7.75
CA GLN A 77 -7.12 6.38 9.04
C GLN A 77 -6.73 4.90 8.90
N ALA A 78 -7.14 4.23 7.81
CA ALA A 78 -6.74 2.86 7.51
C ALA A 78 -5.38 2.80 6.79
N LEU A 79 -5.14 3.66 5.79
CA LEU A 79 -3.94 3.60 4.96
C LEU A 79 -2.70 4.20 5.65
N ILE A 80 -2.86 5.29 6.41
CA ILE A 80 -1.72 5.97 7.05
C ILE A 80 -0.98 5.02 7.99
N PRO A 81 -1.63 4.26 8.89
CA PRO A 81 -0.93 3.29 9.74
C PRO A 81 -0.25 2.17 8.97
N ILE A 82 -0.88 1.64 7.90
CA ILE A 82 -0.27 0.60 7.07
C ILE A 82 1.03 1.10 6.42
N LEU A 83 1.04 2.35 5.98
CA LEU A 83 2.13 2.92 5.19
C LEU A 83 3.19 3.66 6.02
N THR A 84 2.91 3.97 7.29
CA THR A 84 3.83 4.75 8.14
C THR A 84 4.11 4.12 9.50
N GLY A 85 3.33 3.11 9.91
CA GLY A 85 3.34 2.56 11.27
C GLY A 85 2.81 3.52 12.34
N LYS A 86 2.19 4.65 11.95
CA LYS A 86 1.70 5.70 12.85
C LYS A 86 0.23 6.03 12.61
N ILE A 87 -0.48 6.51 13.63
CA ILE A 87 -1.81 7.08 13.45
C ILE A 87 -1.72 8.56 13.05
N GLU A 88 -2.81 9.09 12.46
CA GLU A 88 -2.86 10.50 12.01
C GLU A 88 -2.48 11.52 13.10
N LEU A 89 -2.81 11.23 14.36
CA LEU A 89 -2.54 12.12 15.49
C LEU A 89 -1.04 12.22 15.84
N GLU A 90 -0.23 11.26 15.41
CA GLU A 90 1.23 11.25 15.63
C GLU A 90 2.00 11.96 14.51
N LEU A 91 1.31 12.34 13.44
CA LEU A 91 1.92 12.88 12.22
C LEU A 91 1.59 14.37 12.05
N PRO A 92 2.39 15.10 11.25
CA PRO A 92 2.07 16.48 10.90
C PRO A 92 0.67 16.60 10.28
N GLU A 93 0.03 17.73 10.55
CA GLU A 93 -1.30 18.03 10.00
C GLU A 93 -1.21 18.17 8.48
N THR A 94 -1.98 17.38 7.72
CA THR A 94 -2.01 17.43 6.24
C THR A 94 -3.40 17.63 5.67
N ARG A 95 -4.43 17.74 6.52
CA ARG A 95 -5.82 17.87 6.07
C ARG A 95 -6.02 19.26 5.47
N LYS A 96 -6.40 19.30 4.19
CA LYS A 96 -6.63 20.56 3.44
C LYS A 96 -7.52 21.58 4.16
N ARG A 97 -8.50 21.12 4.95
CA ARG A 97 -9.39 21.99 5.74
C ARG A 97 -8.67 22.87 6.76
N MET A 98 -7.43 22.53 7.12
CA MET A 98 -6.61 23.29 8.06
C MET A 98 -5.88 24.47 7.39
N GLY A 99 -6.10 24.67 6.08
CA GLY A 99 -5.62 25.83 5.34
C GLY A 99 -4.11 25.97 5.40
N THR A 100 -3.62 27.15 5.77
CA THR A 100 -2.18 27.46 5.86
C THR A 100 -1.42 26.70 6.94
N LYS A 101 -2.12 26.02 7.85
CA LYS A 101 -1.51 25.17 8.88
C LYS A 101 -1.28 23.74 8.40
N ALA A 102 -1.76 23.37 7.21
CA ALA A 102 -1.58 22.04 6.65
C ALA A 102 -0.27 21.92 5.87
N HIS A 103 0.41 20.80 6.05
CA HIS A 103 1.52 20.36 5.21
C HIS A 103 1.02 19.52 4.03
N HIS A 104 1.88 19.32 3.04
CA HIS A 104 1.70 18.27 2.04
C HIS A 104 2.05 16.90 2.63
N VAL A 105 1.49 15.82 2.06
CA VAL A 105 1.65 14.45 2.56
C VAL A 105 3.10 13.94 2.48
N ASP A 106 3.96 14.59 1.68
CA ASP A 106 5.38 14.25 1.53
C ASP A 106 6.17 14.26 2.86
N VAL A 107 5.66 14.95 3.89
CA VAL A 107 6.24 14.98 5.24
C VAL A 107 6.11 13.65 5.99
N TYR A 108 5.27 12.72 5.54
CA TYR A 108 5.06 11.45 6.23
C TYR A 108 6.23 10.47 6.04
N PRO A 109 6.57 9.67 7.06
CA PRO A 109 7.59 8.63 6.97
C PRO A 109 7.00 7.40 6.26
N LEU A 110 6.71 7.54 4.98
CA LEU A 110 6.08 6.50 4.18
C LEU A 110 7.08 5.38 3.92
N ILE A 111 6.66 4.13 4.08
CA ILE A 111 7.51 2.93 4.05
C ILE A 111 8.31 2.78 2.77
N TRP A 112 7.84 3.33 1.65
CA TRP A 112 8.59 3.30 0.39
C TRP A 112 9.87 4.15 0.41
N LYS A 113 10.00 5.10 1.34
CA LYS A 113 11.26 5.82 1.57
C LYS A 113 12.32 4.83 2.08
N GLU A 114 11.98 4.06 3.11
CA GLU A 114 12.85 3.00 3.64
C GLU A 114 13.08 1.89 2.63
N TYR A 115 12.05 1.47 1.89
CA TYR A 115 12.19 0.47 0.83
C TYR A 115 13.21 0.91 -0.22
N LYS A 116 13.11 2.16 -0.71
CA LYS A 116 14.05 2.73 -1.68
C LYS A 116 15.48 2.82 -1.14
N ASP A 117 15.64 3.18 0.14
CA ASP A 117 16.96 3.29 0.77
C ASP A 117 17.64 1.92 0.96
N ASN A 118 16.87 0.84 0.96
CA ASN A 118 17.35 -0.55 1.12
C ASN A 118 17.47 -1.33 -0.21
N GLY A 119 17.22 -0.69 -1.36
CA GLY A 119 17.38 -1.27 -2.70
C GLY A 119 16.06 -1.60 -3.38
#